data_AF-W1YS64-F1
#
_entry.id   AF-W1YS64-F1
#
_cell.length_a   1.000
_cell.length_b   1.000
_cell.length_c   1.000
_cell.angle_alpha   90.00
_cell.angle_beta   90.00
_cell.angle_gamma   90.00
#
_symmetry.space_group_name_H-M   'P 1'
#
loop_
_entity.id
_entity.type
_entity.pdbx_description
1 polymer ?
#
loop_
_entity_poly.entity_id
_entity_poly.type
_entity_poly.pdbx_seq_one_letter_code
_entity_poly.pdbx_strand_id
1 'polypeptide(L)'
;KNDWALFSYITAYIKPYLGILLLASIALAGNLVLLLLRPYITKQVIDLGFATNDINVIEYYAVIYGLTIIGSVLCIFVENYFLKSFGQKIIYNIRA
;
A
#
# COMPACT_ATOMS: atom_id res chain seq x y z
N LYS A 1 -12.89 -33.34 -8.38
CA LYS A 1 -13.13 -32.73 -7.04
C LYS A 1 -13.49 -31.27 -7.29
N ASN A 2 -14.61 -30.80 -6.78
CA ASN A 2 -15.21 -29.54 -7.23
C ASN A 2 -14.61 -28.37 -6.41
N ASP A 3 -13.39 -27.94 -6.76
CA ASP A 3 -12.65 -26.90 -6.05
C ASP A 3 -13.41 -25.56 -6.02
N TRP A 4 -14.28 -25.34 -7.01
CA TRP A 4 -15.17 -24.19 -7.09
C TRP A 4 -16.19 -24.11 -5.95
N ALA A 5 -16.71 -25.26 -5.50
CA ALA A 5 -17.64 -25.31 -4.38
C ALA A 5 -16.94 -24.94 -3.05
N LEU A 6 -15.69 -25.38 -2.89
CA LEU A 6 -14.84 -25.00 -1.76
C LEU A 6 -14.54 -23.50 -1.73
N PHE A 7 -14.19 -22.91 -2.89
CA PHE A 7 -14.02 -21.47 -3.02
C PHE A 7 -15.29 -20.69 -2.69
N SER A 8 -16.46 -21.16 -3.13
CA SER A 8 -17.75 -20.53 -2.83
C SER A 8 -18.10 -20.57 -1.33
N TYR A 9 -17.74 -21.67 -0.65
CA TYR A 9 -17.96 -21.83 0.79
C TYR A 9 -17.04 -20.93 1.60
N ILE A 10 -15.76 -20.83 1.22
CA ILE A 10 -14.79 -19.95 1.89
C ILE A 10 -15.13 -18.47 1.63
N THR A 11 -15.56 -18.11 0.43
CA THR A 11 -15.99 -16.74 0.11
C THR A 11 -17.25 -16.30 0.88
N ALA A 12 -18.15 -17.22 1.20
CA ALA A 12 -19.27 -16.95 2.10
C ALA A 12 -18.79 -16.59 3.54
N TYR A 13 -17.68 -17.17 4.00
CA TYR A 13 -17.03 -16.86 5.27
C TYR A 13 -16.18 -15.57 5.25
N ILE A 14 -15.71 -15.15 4.07
CA ILE A 14 -14.97 -13.91 3.85
C ILE A 14 -15.88 -12.67 3.87
N LYS A 15 -17.15 -12.85 3.49
CA LYS A 15 -18.17 -11.78 3.33
C LYS A 15 -18.24 -10.73 4.47
N PRO A 16 -18.23 -11.08 5.78
CA PRO A 16 -18.28 -10.09 6.85
C PRO A 16 -16.99 -9.26 7.01
N TYR A 17 -15.87 -9.70 6.42
CA TYR A 17 -14.57 -9.05 6.52
C TYR A 17 -14.12 -8.34 5.24
N LEU A 18 -14.99 -8.26 4.23
CA LEU A 18 -14.73 -7.52 2.99
C LEU A 18 -14.43 -6.04 3.22
N GLY A 19 -15.00 -5.43 4.26
CA GLY A 19 -14.69 -4.03 4.62
C GLY A 19 -13.22 -3.81 5.00
N ILE A 20 -12.63 -4.77 5.74
CA ILE A 20 -11.21 -4.75 6.12
C ILE A 20 -10.34 -4.94 4.88
N LEU A 21 -10.78 -5.81 3.97
CA LEU A 21 -10.09 -6.09 2.73
C LEU A 21 -10.12 -4.89 1.77
N LEU A 22 -11.25 -4.19 1.68
CA LEU A 22 -11.40 -2.93 0.94
C LEU A 22 -10.45 -1.86 1.50
N LEU A 23 -10.36 -1.73 2.82
CA LEU A 23 -9.46 -0.78 3.47
C LEU A 23 -7.99 -1.11 3.20
N ALA A 24 -7.61 -2.40 3.22
CA ALA A 24 -6.29 -2.85 2.81
C ALA A 24 -6.02 -2.55 1.33
N SER A 25 -6.99 -2.77 0.44
CA SER A 25 -6.86 -2.43 -0.98
C SER A 25 -6.69 -0.93 -1.22
N ILE A 26 -7.38 -0.07 -0.46
CA ILE A 26 -7.19 1.39 -0.52
C ILE A 26 -5.79 1.77 -0.05
N ALA A 27 -5.29 1.17 1.03
CA ALA A 27 -3.92 1.39 1.50
C ALA A 27 -2.88 0.97 0.46
N LEU A 28 -3.11 -0.16 -0.21
CA LEU A 28 -2.27 -0.69 -1.29
C LEU A 28 -2.28 0.26 -2.50
N ALA A 29 -3.46 0.77 -2.90
CA ALA A 29 -3.60 1.77 -3.95
C ALA A 29 -2.89 3.09 -3.60
N GLY A 30 -2.99 3.53 -2.35
CA GLY A 30 -2.24 4.68 -1.84
C GLY A 30 -0.73 4.47 -1.95
N ASN A 31 -0.24 3.29 -1.54
CA ASN A 31 1.17 2.94 -1.68
C ASN A 31 1.63 2.91 -3.15
N LEU A 32 0.79 2.45 -4.08
CA LEU A 32 1.07 2.48 -5.52
C LEU A 32 1.22 3.92 -6.05
N VAL A 33 0.37 4.84 -5.61
CA VAL A 33 0.48 6.27 -5.97
C VAL A 33 1.79 6.86 -5.44
N LEU A 34 2.17 6.55 -4.20
CA LEU A 34 3.44 7.00 -3.61
C LEU A 34 4.65 6.40 -4.35
N LEU A 35 4.55 5.16 -4.81
CA LEU A 35 5.58 4.51 -5.62
C LEU A 35 5.76 5.21 -6.97
N LEU A 36 4.66 5.63 -7.61
CA LEU A 36 4.67 6.42 -8.84
C LEU A 36 5.16 7.86 -8.64
N LEU A 37 4.95 8.43 -7.45
CA LEU A 37 5.44 9.76 -7.11
C LEU A 37 6.98 9.81 -7.06
N ARG A 38 7.64 8.71 -6.67
CA ARG A 38 9.12 8.64 -6.58
C ARG A 38 9.83 8.96 -7.90
N PRO A 39 9.58 8.24 -9.02
CA PRO A 39 10.24 8.57 -10.28
C PRO A 39 9.86 9.96 -10.79
N TYR A 40 8.67 10.46 -10.46
CA TYR A 40 8.26 11.83 -10.80
C TYR A 40 9.06 12.90 -10.05
N ILE A 41 9.24 12.75 -8.73
CA ILE A 41 10.08 13.66 -7.92
C ILE A 41 11.53 13.59 -8.39
N THR A 42 12.07 12.39 -8.64
CA THR A 42 13.44 12.24 -9.14
C THR A 42 13.64 12.94 -10.47
N LYS A 43 12.66 12.90 -11.39
CA LYS A 43 12.73 13.69 -12.63
C LYS A 43 12.78 15.19 -12.36
N GLN A 44 11.93 15.71 -11.48
CA GLN A 44 11.94 17.15 -11.16
C GLN A 44 13.24 17.61 -10.52
N VAL A 45 13.87 16.79 -9.68
CA VAL A 45 15.20 17.08 -9.12
C VAL A 45 16.25 17.23 -10.22
N ILE A 46 16.22 16.37 -11.23
CA ILE A 46 17.15 16.42 -12.36
C ILE A 46 16.90 17.67 -13.22
N ASP A 47 15.64 17.88 -13.62
CA ASP A 47 15.27 18.94 -14.56
C ASP A 47 15.33 20.34 -13.94
N LEU A 48 15.04 20.50 -12.65
CA LEU A 48 14.97 21.81 -11.98
C LEU A 48 16.11 22.03 -10.98
N GLY A 49 16.49 21.02 -10.21
CA GLY A 49 17.56 21.13 -9.22
C GLY A 49 18.95 21.16 -9.85
N PHE A 50 19.26 20.14 -10.67
CA PHE A 50 20.57 20.03 -11.30
C PHE A 50 20.77 20.97 -12.50
N ALA A 51 19.74 21.23 -13.31
CA ALA A 51 19.85 22.17 -14.43
C ALA A 51 20.08 23.62 -13.97
N THR A 52 19.46 24.03 -12.86
CA THR A 52 19.56 25.39 -12.31
C THR A 52 20.72 25.54 -11.32
N ASN A 53 21.42 24.45 -10.95
CA ASN A 53 22.45 24.38 -9.92
C ASN A 53 22.02 24.99 -8.57
N ASP A 54 20.73 24.97 -8.26
CA ASP A 54 20.19 25.54 -7.02
C ASP A 54 20.06 24.46 -5.95
N ILE A 55 20.95 24.53 -4.97
CA ILE A 55 21.05 23.58 -3.85
C ILE A 55 19.76 23.59 -3.01
N ASN A 56 19.08 24.74 -2.89
CA ASN A 56 17.84 24.83 -2.10
C ASN A 56 16.70 24.02 -2.71
N VAL A 57 16.63 24.00 -4.05
CA VAL A 57 15.60 23.25 -4.79
C VAL A 57 15.84 21.74 -4.61
N ILE A 58 17.10 21.32 -4.66
CA ILE A 58 17.48 19.91 -4.45
C ILE A 58 17.12 19.46 -3.03
N GLU A 59 17.42 20.27 -2.00
CA GLU A 59 17.09 19.96 -0.61
C GLU A 59 15.56 19.86 -0.40
N TYR A 60 14.79 20.79 -0.95
CA TYR A 60 13.32 20.76 -0.85
C TYR A 60 12.72 19.46 -1.41
N TYR A 61 13.16 19.04 -2.60
CA TYR A 61 12.69 17.78 -3.18
C TYR A 61 13.23 16.54 -2.46
N ALA A 62 14.42 16.60 -1.87
CA ALA A 62 14.95 15.51 -1.04
C ALA A 62 14.09 15.29 0.22
N VAL A 63 13.62 16.35 0.86
CA VAL A 63 12.69 16.27 2.01
C VAL A 63 11.35 15.68 1.58
N ILE A 64 10.77 16.14 0.46
CA ILE A 64 9.53 15.57 -0.09
C ILE A 64 9.71 14.08 -0.40
N TYR A 65 10.83 13.70 -1.02
CA TYR A 65 11.14 12.30 -1.28
C TYR A 65 11.20 11.48 0.01
N GLY A 66 11.86 11.99 1.06
CA GLY A 66 11.86 11.38 2.39
C GLY A 66 10.45 11.19 2.96
N LEU A 67 9.58 12.19 2.84
CA LEU A 67 8.17 12.10 3.26
C LEU A 67 7.40 11.01 2.49
N THR A 68 7.65 10.84 1.19
CA THR A 68 7.02 9.75 0.42
C THR A 68 7.44 8.36 0.92
N ILE A 69 8.68 8.20 1.41
CA ILE A 69 9.12 6.94 1.99
C ILE A 69 8.36 6.66 3.29
N ILE A 70 8.27 7.65 4.18
CA ILE A 70 7.55 7.52 5.45
C ILE A 70 6.07 7.19 5.19
N GLY A 71 5.44 7.89 4.26
CA GLY A 71 4.06 7.63 3.85
C GLY A 71 3.86 6.21 3.31
N SER A 72 4.79 5.70 2.49
CA SER A 72 4.76 4.32 2.00
C SER A 72 4.86 3.31 3.13
N VAL A 73 5.76 3.52 4.10
CA VAL A 73 5.92 2.63 5.25
C VAL A 73 4.63 2.54 6.06
N LEU A 74 3.96 3.67 6.30
CA LEU A 74 2.66 3.69 6.98
C LEU A 74 1.59 2.93 6.18
N CYS A 75 1.49 3.16 4.87
CA CYS A 75 0.52 2.46 4.02
C CYS A 75 0.75 0.94 4.04
N ILE A 76 2.00 0.50 3.89
CA ILE A 76 2.39 -0.92 3.93
C ILE A 76 2.09 -1.51 5.31
N PHE A 77 2.34 -0.77 6.39
CA PHE A 77 2.04 -1.23 7.75
C PHE A 77 0.55 -1.45 7.95
N VAL A 78 -0.27 -0.48 7.54
CA VAL A 78 -1.74 -0.57 7.60
C VAL A 78 -2.26 -1.75 6.78
N GLU A 79 -1.80 -1.88 5.54
CA GLU A 79 -2.11 -3.01 4.66
C GLU A 79 -1.76 -4.36 5.33
N ASN A 80 -0.54 -4.50 5.85
CA ASN A 80 -0.07 -5.72 6.49
C ASN A 80 -0.86 -6.05 7.75
N TYR A 81 -1.21 -5.04 8.56
CA TYR A 81 -2.02 -5.23 9.76
C TYR A 81 -3.40 -5.80 9.41
N PHE A 82 -4.07 -5.19 8.42
CA PHE A 82 -5.40 -5.63 8.00
C PHE A 82 -5.39 -7.00 7.32
N LEU A 83 -4.40 -7.29 6.48
CA LEU A 83 -4.24 -8.60 5.85
C LEU A 83 -3.97 -9.71 6.88
N LYS A 84 -3.09 -9.46 7.86
CA LYS A 84 -2.82 -10.43 8.93
C LYS A 84 -4.03 -10.65 9.82
N SER A 85 -4.73 -9.59 10.21
CA SER A 85 -5.95 -9.67 11.02
C SER A 85 -7.04 -10.45 10.29
N PHE A 86 -7.24 -10.18 8.99
CA PHE A 86 -8.15 -10.92 8.12
C PHE A 86 -7.80 -12.41 8.05
N GLY A 87 -6.53 -12.74 7.77
CA GLY A 87 -6.07 -14.13 7.69
C GLY A 87 -6.27 -14.90 8.99
N GLN A 88 -5.94 -14.30 10.14
CA GLN A 88 -6.16 -14.92 11.46
C GLN A 88 -7.65 -15.17 11.74
N LYS A 89 -8.52 -14.21 11.44
CA LYS A 89 -9.97 -14.33 11.68
C LYS A 89 -10.60 -15.45 10.85
N ILE A 90 -10.15 -15.62 9.61
CA ILE A 90 -10.60 -16.72 8.74
C ILE A 90 -10.13 -18.06 9.28
N ILE A 91 -8.84 -18.20 9.61
CA ILE A 91 -8.30 -19.47 10.13
C ILE A 91 -8.97 -19.87 11.45
N TYR A 92 -9.24 -18.90 12.33
CA TYR A 92 -9.97 -19.15 13.58
C TYR A 92 -11.37 -19.68 13.32
N ASN A 93 -12.11 -19.06 12.39
CA ASN A 93 -13.49 -19.43 12.07
C ASN A 93 -13.61 -20.77 11.29
N ILE A 94 -12.52 -21.24 10.67
CA ILE A 94 -12.46 -22.57 10.03
C ILE A 94 -12.07 -23.67 11.03
N ARG A 95 -11.29 -23.33 12.07
CA ARG A 95 -10.91 -24.28 13.13
C ARG A 95 -12.00 -24.50 14.18
N ALA A 96 -12.88 -23.53 14.38
CA ALA A 96 -14.06 -23.62 15.22
C ALA A 96 -15.15 -24.44 14.51
#